data_AF-A0A1J1GMK6-F1
#
_entry.id   AF-A0A1J1GMK6-F1
#
_cell.length_a   1.000
_cell.length_b   1.000
_cell.length_c   1.000
_cell.angle_alpha   90.00
_cell.angle_beta   90.00
_cell.angle_gamma   90.00
#
_symmetry.space_group_name_H-M   'P 1'
#
loop_
_entity.id
_entity.type
_entity.pdbx_description
1 polymer ?
#
loop_
_entity_poly.entity_id
_entity_poly.type
_entity_poly.pdbx_seq_one_letter_code
_entity_poly.pdbx_strand_id
1 'polypeptide(L)'
;MTSAVILLKPFLISLSSKCLFNQKSQSVSIIKFNKEYLRILAEEEAEIKYKILNFDIPYVTYYNNFNNKTDSLIQKMLSVWENSCNDLRKNFSSYEREWEVGHFDQWYNKVSDDIKSFYEKVLAEYIPLWISRPSDKECHKFFKKKEKDLSNLCKVLEEWFTKYIKKCKDEWYPSKSKNVPTFYKSFFKCKKKDYKPLVDNPE
;
A
#
# COMPACT_ATOMS: atom_id res chain seq x y z
N MET A 1 -32.91 30.86 -61.36
CA MET A 1 -32.10 31.74 -60.48
C MET A 1 -31.36 30.85 -59.49
N THR A 2 -30.20 30.32 -59.89
CA THR A 2 -29.46 29.29 -59.15
C THR A 2 -27.96 29.49 -59.37
N SER A 3 -27.42 30.65 -58.98
CA SER A 3 -25.97 30.93 -59.11
C SER A 3 -25.35 31.71 -57.95
N ALA A 4 -25.95 31.68 -56.75
CA ALA A 4 -25.37 32.37 -55.57
C ALA A 4 -24.93 31.44 -54.42
N VAL A 5 -25.29 30.16 -54.45
CA VAL A 5 -25.09 29.26 -53.28
C VAL A 5 -23.77 28.47 -53.35
N ILE A 6 -23.10 28.41 -54.50
CA ILE A 6 -21.92 27.54 -54.69
C ILE A 6 -20.60 28.19 -54.24
N LEU A 7 -20.52 29.52 -54.13
CA LEU A 7 -19.27 30.21 -53.73
C LEU A 7 -19.14 30.49 -52.21
N LEU A 8 -20.20 30.31 -51.43
CA LEU A 8 -20.19 30.55 -49.98
C LEU A 8 -19.56 29.41 -49.16
N LYS A 9 -19.61 28.17 -49.66
CA LYS A 9 -19.10 26.99 -48.95
C LYS A 9 -17.57 26.96 -48.78
N PRO A 10 -16.74 27.22 -49.81
CA PRO A 10 -15.28 27.21 -49.62
C PRO A 10 -14.78 28.39 -48.77
N PHE A 11 -15.50 29.53 -48.77
CA PHE A 11 -15.16 30.71 -47.96
C PHE A 11 -15.44 30.50 -46.46
N LEU A 12 -16.54 29.82 -46.12
CA LEU A 12 -16.87 29.47 -44.73
C LEU A 12 -15.94 28.38 -44.14
N ILE A 13 -15.46 27.45 -44.97
CA ILE A 13 -14.48 26.42 -44.58
C ILE A 13 -13.08 27.05 -44.38
N SER A 14 -12.74 28.07 -45.17
CA SER A 14 -11.50 28.86 -45.02
C SER A 14 -11.52 29.76 -43.76
N LEU A 15 -12.64 30.37 -43.41
CA LEU A 15 -12.76 31.19 -42.20
C LEU A 15 -12.69 30.34 -40.91
N SER A 16 -13.33 29.18 -40.90
CA SER A 16 -13.35 28.28 -39.74
C SER A 16 -11.99 27.63 -39.45
N SER A 17 -11.20 27.32 -40.48
CA SER A 17 -9.84 26.80 -40.32
C SER A 17 -8.84 27.87 -39.85
N LYS A 18 -8.98 29.13 -40.27
CA LYS A 18 -8.16 30.25 -39.77
C LYS A 18 -8.52 30.63 -38.32
N CYS A 19 -9.79 30.54 -37.94
CA CYS A 19 -10.22 30.70 -36.54
C CYS A 19 -9.73 29.57 -35.62
N LEU A 20 -9.75 28.31 -36.08
CA LEU A 20 -9.24 27.17 -35.30
C LEU A 20 -7.72 27.21 -35.12
N PHE A 21 -6.97 27.73 -36.09
CA PHE A 21 -5.52 27.93 -35.95
C PHE A 21 -5.17 29.09 -35.01
N ASN A 22 -5.90 30.21 -35.06
CA ASN A 22 -5.70 31.32 -34.12
C ASN A 22 -6.13 30.98 -32.68
N GLN A 23 -7.10 30.08 -32.49
CA GLN A 23 -7.43 29.57 -31.16
C GLN A 23 -6.39 28.57 -30.64
N LYS A 24 -5.80 27.71 -31.50
CA LYS A 24 -4.74 26.80 -31.07
C LYS A 24 -3.42 27.52 -30.72
N SER A 25 -3.11 28.68 -31.31
CA SER A 25 -1.95 29.47 -30.89
C SER A 25 -2.16 30.25 -29.60
N GLN A 26 -3.42 30.50 -29.19
CA GLN A 26 -3.74 31.13 -27.90
C GLN A 26 -4.09 30.14 -26.79
N SER A 27 -4.60 28.94 -27.11
CA SER A 27 -4.93 27.89 -26.12
C SER A 27 -3.80 26.91 -25.85
N VAL A 28 -2.76 26.92 -26.68
CA VAL A 28 -1.42 26.43 -26.31
C VAL A 28 -0.58 27.63 -25.85
N SER A 29 -1.19 28.59 -25.13
CA SER A 29 -0.47 29.13 -23.99
C SER A 29 -0.26 27.93 -23.08
N ILE A 30 0.93 27.33 -23.21
CA ILE A 30 1.62 26.59 -22.17
C ILE A 30 0.87 26.84 -20.86
N ILE A 31 0.10 25.87 -20.36
CA ILE A 31 -0.22 25.85 -18.94
C ILE A 31 1.18 25.84 -18.35
N LYS A 32 1.67 27.02 -18.00
CA LYS A 32 2.96 27.24 -17.38
C LYS A 32 2.70 26.63 -16.03
N PHE A 33 2.93 25.31 -15.94
CA PHE A 33 2.62 24.49 -14.80
C PHE A 33 3.12 25.26 -13.60
N ASN A 34 2.19 25.84 -12.85
CA ASN A 34 2.56 26.80 -11.85
C ASN A 34 3.07 25.97 -10.68
N LYS A 35 4.38 25.71 -10.68
CA LYS A 35 5.07 24.95 -9.63
C LYS A 35 4.71 25.50 -8.24
N GLU A 36 4.45 26.80 -8.17
CA GLU A 36 3.96 27.50 -6.99
C GLU A 36 2.57 27.04 -6.55
N TYR A 37 1.63 26.89 -7.49
CA TYR A 37 0.29 26.39 -7.19
C TYR A 37 0.31 24.93 -6.72
N LEU A 38 1.11 24.07 -7.36
CA LEU A 38 1.30 22.69 -6.90
C LEU A 38 1.96 22.62 -5.51
N ARG A 39 2.90 23.53 -5.23
CA ARG A 39 3.51 23.66 -3.90
C ARG A 39 2.46 24.02 -2.86
N ILE A 40 1.63 25.04 -3.11
CA ILE A 40 0.57 25.46 -2.18
C ILE A 40 -0.41 24.31 -1.90
N LEU A 41 -0.86 23.60 -2.93
CA LEU A 41 -1.75 22.44 -2.74
C LEU A 41 -1.11 21.33 -1.90
N ALA A 42 0.19 21.06 -2.11
CA ALA A 42 0.91 20.08 -1.33
C ALA A 42 1.09 20.50 0.14
N GLU A 43 1.33 21.80 0.38
CA GLU A 43 1.42 22.38 1.73
C GLU A 43 0.07 22.32 2.46
N GLU A 44 -1.04 22.65 1.80
CA GLU A 44 -2.39 22.52 2.36
C GLU A 44 -2.75 21.06 2.68
N GLU A 45 -2.44 20.12 1.79
CA GLU A 45 -2.65 18.69 2.04
C GLU A 45 -1.84 18.20 3.24
N ALA A 46 -0.58 18.65 3.35
CA ALA A 46 0.29 18.34 4.48
C ALA A 46 -0.26 18.90 5.80
N GLU A 47 -0.76 20.14 5.81
CA GLU A 47 -1.35 20.76 6.99
C GLU A 47 -2.63 20.01 7.45
N ILE A 48 -3.48 19.60 6.51
CA ILE A 48 -4.69 18.82 6.82
C ILE A 48 -4.32 17.46 7.40
N LYS A 49 -3.36 16.76 6.78
CA LYS A 49 -2.84 15.49 7.31
C LYS A 49 -2.30 15.68 8.72
N TYR A 50 -1.48 16.70 8.94
CA TYR A 50 -0.95 17.04 10.26
C TYR A 50 -2.08 17.26 11.29
N LYS A 51 -3.15 17.98 10.92
CA LYS A 51 -4.28 18.21 11.82
C LYS A 51 -5.01 16.93 12.19
N ILE A 52 -5.28 16.07 11.21
CA ILE A 52 -5.93 14.76 11.44
C ILE A 52 -5.05 13.89 12.34
N LEU A 53 -3.76 13.78 12.02
CA LEU A 53 -2.81 12.92 12.70
C LEU A 53 -2.64 13.29 14.18
N ASN A 54 -2.71 14.58 14.51
CA ASN A 54 -2.36 15.07 15.86
C ASN A 54 -3.56 15.49 16.72
N PHE A 55 -4.70 15.87 16.13
CA PHE A 55 -5.80 16.48 16.87
C PHE A 55 -7.15 15.78 16.71
N ASP A 56 -7.32 14.86 15.75
CA ASP A 56 -8.58 14.14 15.59
C ASP A 56 -8.63 12.90 16.50
N ILE A 57 -9.38 13.02 17.60
CA ILE A 57 -9.50 11.95 18.63
C ILE A 57 -10.04 10.62 18.03
N PRO A 58 -11.10 10.62 17.19
CA PRO A 58 -11.59 9.40 16.55
C PRO A 58 -10.50 8.71 15.72
N TYR A 59 -9.74 9.48 14.94
CA TYR A 59 -8.63 8.98 14.15
C TYR A 59 -7.51 8.42 15.03
N VAL A 60 -7.07 9.14 16.07
CA VAL A 60 -6.01 8.67 16.99
C VAL A 60 -6.41 7.34 17.64
N THR A 61 -7.68 7.22 18.05
CA THR A 61 -8.21 5.99 18.62
C THR A 61 -8.16 4.84 17.61
N TYR A 62 -8.58 5.09 16.38
CA TYR A 62 -8.52 4.12 15.30
C TYR A 62 -7.07 3.71 14.97
N TYR A 63 -6.15 4.66 14.86
CA TYR A 63 -4.74 4.42 14.55
C TYR A 63 -4.07 3.51 15.59
N ASN A 64 -4.32 3.79 16.88
CA ASN A 64 -3.82 2.94 17.96
C ASN A 64 -4.38 1.51 17.88
N ASN A 65 -5.68 1.35 17.59
CA ASN A 65 -6.29 0.04 17.40
C ASN A 65 -5.73 -0.69 16.16
N PHE A 66 -5.53 0.06 15.07
CA PHE A 66 -4.92 -0.45 13.84
C PHE A 66 -3.53 -1.03 14.13
N ASN A 67 -2.63 -0.24 14.72
CA ASN A 67 -1.28 -0.67 15.06
C ASN A 67 -1.29 -1.87 16.00
N ASN A 68 -2.02 -1.80 17.12
CA ASN A 68 -2.09 -2.91 18.08
C ASN A 68 -2.51 -4.23 17.42
N LYS A 69 -3.44 -4.16 16.47
CA LYS A 69 -3.95 -5.34 15.77
C LYS A 69 -2.96 -5.89 14.74
N THR A 70 -2.31 -5.02 13.98
CA THR A 70 -1.30 -5.43 13.00
C THR A 70 -0.03 -5.95 13.69
N ASP A 71 0.38 -5.36 14.81
CA ASP A 71 1.51 -5.80 15.63
C ASP A 71 1.26 -7.20 16.16
N SER A 72 0.09 -7.40 16.79
CA SER A 72 -0.31 -8.69 17.33
C SER A 72 -0.34 -9.78 16.26
N LEU A 73 -0.83 -9.45 15.06
CA LEU A 73 -0.83 -10.34 13.90
C LEU A 73 0.60 -10.74 13.48
N ILE A 74 1.48 -9.76 13.28
CA ILE A 74 2.87 -10.00 12.86
C ILE A 74 3.62 -10.81 13.92
N GLN A 75 3.48 -10.45 15.20
CA GLN A 75 4.14 -11.16 16.31
C GLN A 75 3.67 -12.62 16.41
N LYS A 76 2.37 -12.87 16.25
CA LYS A 76 1.83 -14.23 16.20
C LYS A 76 2.41 -15.04 15.04
N MET A 77 2.46 -14.47 13.84
CA MET A 77 3.01 -15.13 12.66
C MET A 77 4.52 -15.39 12.80
N LEU A 78 5.28 -14.40 13.29
CA LEU A 78 6.69 -14.55 13.59
C LEU A 78 6.92 -15.68 14.59
N SER A 79 6.17 -15.71 15.70
CA SER A 79 6.27 -16.76 16.71
C SER A 79 6.02 -18.16 16.13
N VAL A 80 4.98 -18.32 15.30
CA VAL A 80 4.67 -19.61 14.65
C VAL A 80 5.78 -20.03 13.68
N TRP A 81 6.33 -19.09 12.92
CA TRP A 81 7.45 -19.36 12.02
C TRP A 81 8.71 -19.75 12.80
N GLU A 82 9.09 -18.99 13.83
CA GLU A 82 10.25 -19.28 14.68
C GLU A 82 10.13 -20.64 15.35
N ASN A 83 8.95 -20.99 15.86
CA ASN A 83 8.70 -22.31 16.43
C ASN A 83 8.86 -23.43 15.40
N SER A 84 8.31 -23.24 14.19
CA SER A 84 8.44 -24.21 13.11
C SER A 84 9.90 -24.41 12.69
N CYS A 85 10.68 -23.33 12.62
CA CYS A 85 12.11 -23.40 12.32
C CYS A 85 12.93 -23.99 13.47
N ASN A 86 12.59 -23.72 14.74
CA ASN A 86 13.33 -24.25 15.90
C ASN A 86 13.25 -25.78 16.00
N ASP A 87 12.09 -26.35 15.68
CA ASP A 87 11.93 -27.81 15.60
C ASP A 87 12.87 -28.46 14.57
N LEU A 88 13.25 -27.69 13.54
CA LEU A 88 14.05 -28.15 12.40
C LEU A 88 15.53 -27.73 12.46
N ARG A 89 15.85 -26.66 13.19
CA ARG A 89 17.16 -26.01 13.24
C ARG A 89 18.31 -26.90 13.68
N LYS A 90 18.04 -27.97 14.44
CA LYS A 90 19.05 -28.96 14.83
C LYS A 90 19.62 -29.72 13.63
N ASN A 91 18.85 -29.81 12.54
CA ASN A 91 19.19 -30.58 11.35
C ASN A 91 19.62 -29.70 10.16
N PHE A 92 19.48 -28.38 10.25
CA PHE A 92 19.77 -27.45 9.16
C PHE A 92 21.20 -26.90 9.20
N SER A 93 21.81 -26.85 8.03
CA SER A 93 23.01 -26.07 7.76
C SER A 93 22.75 -24.57 7.96
N SER A 94 23.82 -23.80 8.06
CA SER A 94 23.74 -22.33 8.07
C SER A 94 23.12 -21.75 6.80
N TYR A 95 23.38 -22.34 5.63
CA TYR A 95 22.77 -21.90 4.37
C TYR A 95 21.25 -22.10 4.36
N GLU A 96 20.76 -23.25 4.81
CA GLU A 96 19.32 -23.53 4.89
C GLU A 96 18.62 -22.54 5.82
N ARG A 97 19.26 -22.20 6.96
CA ARG A 97 18.74 -21.18 7.88
C ARG A 97 18.67 -19.78 7.25
N GLU A 98 19.61 -19.41 6.40
CA GLU A 98 19.55 -18.13 5.67
C GLU A 98 18.48 -18.13 4.59
N TRP A 99 18.35 -19.24 3.86
CA TRP A 99 17.30 -19.41 2.86
C TRP A 99 15.91 -19.27 3.48
N GLU A 100 15.67 -19.84 4.67
CA GLU A 100 14.43 -19.70 5.42
C GLU A 100 14.15 -18.24 5.80
N VAL A 101 15.15 -17.55 6.33
CA VAL A 101 15.05 -16.12 6.69
C VAL A 101 14.71 -15.29 5.46
N GLY A 102 15.35 -15.54 4.32
CA GLY A 102 15.07 -14.85 3.07
C GLY A 102 13.63 -15.06 2.56
N HIS A 103 13.11 -16.28 2.68
CA HIS A 103 11.72 -16.58 2.28
C HIS A 103 10.71 -15.95 3.23
N PHE A 104 10.99 -15.96 4.53
CA PHE A 104 10.17 -15.25 5.50
C PHE A 104 10.19 -13.75 5.26
N ASP A 105 11.35 -13.16 4.98
CA ASP A 105 11.50 -11.74 4.63
C ASP A 105 10.65 -11.36 3.41
N GLN A 106 10.65 -12.18 2.36
CA GLN A 106 9.81 -11.94 1.18
C GLN A 106 8.32 -11.99 1.51
N TRP A 107 7.90 -12.99 2.28
CA TRP A 107 6.50 -13.10 2.72
C TRP A 107 6.11 -11.90 3.61
N TYR A 108 6.96 -11.55 4.57
CA TYR A 108 6.74 -10.44 5.49
C TYR A 108 6.63 -9.11 4.75
N ASN A 109 7.53 -8.83 3.80
CA ASN A 109 7.48 -7.59 3.00
C ASN A 109 6.14 -7.46 2.27
N LYS A 110 5.64 -8.55 1.67
CA LYS A 110 4.33 -8.55 1.01
C LYS A 110 3.19 -8.25 1.98
N VAL A 111 3.21 -8.86 3.17
CA VAL A 111 2.20 -8.59 4.21
C VAL A 111 2.27 -7.14 4.68
N SER A 112 3.47 -6.63 4.88
CA SER A 112 3.71 -5.24 5.29
C SER A 112 3.16 -4.25 4.24
N ASP A 113 3.41 -4.53 2.96
CA ASP A 113 2.88 -3.73 1.85
C ASP A 113 1.35 -3.74 1.80
N ASP A 114 0.71 -4.90 2.02
CA ASP A 114 -0.75 -5.02 2.04
C ASP A 114 -1.37 -4.26 3.23
N ILE A 115 -0.75 -4.33 4.41
CA ILE A 115 -1.15 -3.58 5.61
C ILE A 115 -1.03 -2.06 5.36
N LYS A 116 0.10 -1.63 4.80
CA LYS A 116 0.35 -0.22 4.45
C LYS A 116 -0.64 0.28 3.40
N SER A 117 -0.85 -0.48 2.33
CA SER A 117 -1.82 -0.15 1.27
C SER A 117 -3.25 -0.01 1.82
N PHE A 118 -3.64 -0.87 2.75
CA PHE A 118 -4.94 -0.76 3.42
C PHE A 118 -5.04 0.54 4.22
N TYR A 119 -4.03 0.85 5.03
CA TYR A 119 -4.01 2.08 5.83
C TYR A 119 -4.05 3.35 4.98
N GLU A 120 -3.27 3.40 3.90
CA GLU A 120 -3.27 4.52 2.95
C GLU A 120 -4.66 4.73 2.32
N LYS A 121 -5.38 3.65 2.00
CA LYS A 121 -6.77 3.74 1.50
C LYS A 121 -7.72 4.30 2.56
N VAL A 122 -7.56 3.92 3.82
CA VAL A 122 -8.37 4.47 4.91
C VAL A 122 -8.14 5.97 5.05
N LEU A 123 -6.89 6.42 5.00
CA LEU A 123 -6.56 7.85 5.02
C LEU A 123 -7.13 8.59 3.81
N ALA A 124 -6.97 8.03 2.60
CA ALA A 124 -7.49 8.62 1.38
C ALA A 124 -9.03 8.79 1.39
N GLU A 125 -9.75 7.87 2.04
CA GLU A 125 -11.19 8.00 2.24
C GLU A 125 -11.56 8.96 3.39
N TYR A 126 -10.74 9.00 4.45
CA TYR A 126 -11.03 9.77 5.65
C TYR A 126 -10.74 11.27 5.50
N ILE A 127 -9.67 11.65 4.80
CA ILE A 127 -9.27 13.06 4.62
C ILE A 127 -10.42 13.89 4.00
N PRO A 128 -11.04 13.49 2.87
CA PRO A 128 -12.16 14.25 2.31
C PRO A 128 -13.38 14.28 3.24
N LEU A 129 -13.63 13.17 3.95
CA LEU A 129 -14.70 13.11 4.94
C LEU A 129 -14.45 14.15 6.04
N TRP A 130 -13.24 14.20 6.61
CA TRP A 130 -12.88 15.13 7.68
C TRP A 130 -12.96 16.60 7.24
N ILE A 131 -12.49 16.93 6.03
CA ILE A 131 -12.59 18.28 5.43
C ILE A 131 -14.05 18.74 5.36
N SER A 132 -14.99 17.82 5.13
CA SER A 132 -16.43 18.13 5.11
C SER A 132 -17.02 18.48 6.49
N ARG A 133 -16.20 18.45 7.55
CA ARG A 133 -16.55 18.70 8.96
C ARG A 133 -17.68 17.81 9.45
N PRO A 134 -17.45 16.48 9.46
CA PRO A 134 -18.43 15.51 9.89
C PRO A 134 -18.63 15.61 11.40
N SER A 135 -19.77 15.11 11.88
CA SER A 135 -19.97 14.92 13.32
C SER A 135 -19.10 13.78 13.86
N ASP A 136 -18.77 13.82 15.15
CA ASP A 136 -18.05 12.73 15.82
C ASP A 136 -18.71 11.37 15.63
N LYS A 137 -20.06 11.34 15.57
CA LYS A 137 -20.84 10.13 15.33
C LYS A 137 -20.59 9.55 13.93
N GLU A 138 -20.42 10.41 12.91
CA GLU A 138 -20.10 10.00 11.56
C GLU A 138 -18.66 9.48 11.46
N CYS A 139 -17.70 10.14 12.11
CA CYS A 139 -16.32 9.65 12.25
C CYS A 139 -16.29 8.27 12.90
N HIS A 140 -16.98 8.08 14.03
CA HIS A 140 -17.05 6.78 14.71
C HIS A 140 -17.68 5.70 13.83
N LYS A 141 -18.75 6.03 13.10
CA LYS A 141 -19.39 5.08 12.17
C LYS A 141 -18.45 4.67 11.04
N PHE A 142 -17.67 5.61 10.51
CA PHE A 142 -16.64 5.35 9.50
C PHE A 142 -15.57 4.41 10.06
N PHE A 143 -14.94 4.74 11.19
CA PHE A 143 -13.86 3.92 11.74
C PHE A 143 -14.34 2.54 12.18
N LYS A 144 -15.54 2.41 12.75
CA LYS A 144 -16.13 1.10 13.07
C LYS A 144 -16.29 0.21 11.85
N LYS A 145 -16.56 0.79 10.67
CA LYS A 145 -16.57 0.04 9.40
C LYS A 145 -15.14 -0.39 9.03
N LYS A 146 -14.18 0.53 9.09
CA LYS A 146 -12.77 0.25 8.76
C LYS A 146 -12.12 -0.77 9.70
N GLU A 147 -12.52 -0.85 10.96
CA GLU A 147 -12.09 -1.89 11.90
C GLU A 147 -12.58 -3.29 11.49
N LYS A 148 -13.79 -3.39 10.94
CA LYS A 148 -14.31 -4.66 10.38
C LYS A 148 -13.53 -5.04 9.13
N ASP A 149 -13.26 -4.07 8.26
CA ASP A 149 -12.48 -4.30 7.05
C ASP A 149 -11.05 -4.76 7.40
N LEU A 150 -10.40 -4.13 8.39
CA LEU A 150 -9.11 -4.55 8.93
C LEU A 150 -9.17 -5.97 9.49
N SER A 151 -10.23 -6.31 10.23
CA SER A 151 -10.41 -7.67 10.76
C SER A 151 -10.48 -8.72 9.65
N ASN A 152 -11.11 -8.40 8.53
CA ASN A 152 -11.18 -9.28 7.37
C ASN A 152 -9.83 -9.41 6.69
N LEU A 153 -9.08 -8.30 6.54
CA LEU A 153 -7.71 -8.33 6.05
C LEU A 153 -6.82 -9.24 6.90
N CYS A 154 -6.84 -9.09 8.23
CA CYS A 154 -6.07 -9.93 9.13
C CYS A 154 -6.34 -11.43 8.93
N LYS A 155 -7.62 -11.82 8.77
CA LYS A 155 -7.98 -13.23 8.49
C LYS A 155 -7.40 -13.74 7.18
N VAL A 156 -7.47 -12.94 6.11
CA VAL A 156 -6.89 -13.29 4.82
C VAL A 156 -5.37 -13.48 4.94
N LEU A 157 -4.70 -12.59 5.66
CA LEU A 157 -3.26 -12.69 5.91
C LEU A 157 -2.90 -13.95 6.74
N GLU A 158 -3.70 -14.30 7.74
CA GLU A 158 -3.54 -15.55 8.51
C GLU A 158 -3.70 -16.80 7.63
N GLU A 159 -4.67 -16.82 6.72
CA GLU A 159 -4.85 -17.91 5.76
C GLU A 159 -3.65 -18.04 4.82
N TRP A 160 -3.14 -16.91 4.32
CA TRP A 160 -1.95 -16.88 3.47
C TRP A 160 -0.72 -17.38 4.22
N PHE A 161 -0.54 -16.96 5.47
CA PHE A 161 0.54 -17.44 6.32
C PHE A 161 0.44 -18.94 6.58
N THR A 162 -0.75 -19.46 6.83
CA THR A 162 -0.98 -20.90 7.02
C THR A 162 -0.56 -21.69 5.78
N LYS A 163 -0.91 -21.20 4.58
CA LYS A 163 -0.47 -21.79 3.30
C LYS A 163 1.05 -21.72 3.13
N TYR A 164 1.66 -20.58 3.49
CA TYR A 164 3.11 -20.40 3.47
C TYR A 164 3.82 -21.40 4.38
N ILE A 165 3.41 -21.52 5.65
CA ILE A 165 4.00 -22.48 6.60
C ILE A 165 3.82 -23.92 6.11
N LYS A 166 2.64 -24.26 5.57
CA LYS A 166 2.41 -25.59 5.02
C LYS A 166 3.39 -25.90 3.87
N LYS A 167 3.53 -24.96 2.92
CA LYS A 167 4.47 -25.10 1.80
C LYS A 167 5.91 -25.27 2.29
N CYS A 168 6.33 -24.47 3.28
CA CYS A 168 7.66 -24.60 3.88
C CYS A 168 7.84 -25.99 4.51
N LYS A 169 6.87 -26.49 5.28
CA LYS A 169 6.92 -27.83 5.86
C LYS A 169 7.00 -28.94 4.81
N ASP A 170 6.23 -28.82 3.73
CA ASP A 170 6.26 -29.80 2.62
C ASP A 170 7.64 -29.83 1.93
N GLU A 171 8.33 -28.68 1.85
CA GLU A 171 9.69 -28.57 1.31
C GLU A 171 10.76 -29.04 2.32
N TRP A 172 10.58 -28.76 3.61
CA TRP A 172 11.49 -29.15 4.71
C TRP A 172 11.45 -30.64 5.05
N TYR A 173 10.27 -31.26 4.96
CA TYR A 173 10.06 -32.67 5.23
C TYR A 173 9.79 -33.40 3.90
N PRO A 174 10.84 -33.74 3.13
CA PRO A 174 10.66 -34.53 1.93
C PRO A 174 10.30 -35.94 2.35
N SER A 175 9.01 -36.20 2.57
CA SER A 175 8.53 -37.52 2.96
C SER A 175 8.85 -38.58 1.89
N LYS A 176 9.26 -38.21 0.66
CA LYS A 176 9.78 -39.12 -0.39
C LYS A 176 10.73 -38.50 -1.46
N SER A 177 11.37 -37.34 -1.25
CA SER A 177 12.16 -36.71 -2.32
C SER A 177 13.64 -37.15 -2.28
N LYS A 178 14.11 -37.82 -3.34
CA LYS A 178 15.52 -38.23 -3.55
C LYS A 178 16.44 -37.05 -3.94
N ASN A 179 15.90 -35.84 -4.03
CA ASN A 179 16.58 -34.66 -4.56
C ASN A 179 16.48 -33.50 -3.57
N VAL A 180 16.91 -33.72 -2.31
CA VAL A 180 17.23 -32.60 -1.44
C VAL A 180 18.37 -31.85 -2.12
N PRO A 181 18.22 -30.58 -2.51
CA PRO A 181 19.34 -29.84 -3.04
C PRO A 181 20.39 -29.80 -1.93
N THR A 182 21.54 -30.42 -2.21
CA THR A 182 22.64 -30.54 -1.26
C THR A 182 23.25 -29.15 -1.14
N PHE A 183 22.69 -28.34 -0.25
CA PHE A 183 23.18 -26.99 -0.04
C PHE A 183 24.43 -27.05 0.85
N TYR A 184 25.55 -26.66 0.26
CA TYR A 184 26.87 -26.73 0.89
C TYR A 184 26.95 -25.88 2.16
N LYS A 185 27.71 -26.37 3.14
CA LYS A 185 28.09 -25.67 4.38
C LYS A 185 28.73 -24.32 4.05
N SER A 186 28.02 -23.20 4.24
CA SER A 186 28.61 -21.86 4.26
C SER A 186 28.43 -21.24 5.65
N PHE A 187 29.51 -20.74 6.26
CA PHE A 187 29.47 -20.05 7.55
C PHE A 187 29.01 -18.61 7.35
N PHE A 188 27.75 -18.31 7.65
CA PHE A 188 27.27 -16.92 7.72
C PHE A 188 26.52 -16.65 9.02
N LYS A 189 26.62 -15.39 9.47
CA LYS A 189 25.99 -14.88 10.69
C LYS A 189 24.69 -14.17 10.31
N CYS A 190 23.53 -14.79 10.53
CA CYS A 190 22.24 -14.09 10.48
C CYS A 190 22.23 -12.96 11.52
N LYS A 191 22.14 -11.71 11.07
CA LYS A 191 21.74 -10.60 11.95
C LYS A 191 20.26 -10.76 12.30
N LYS A 192 19.93 -10.63 13.59
CA LYS A 192 18.54 -10.61 14.06
C LYS A 192 17.89 -9.32 13.54
N LYS A 193 16.85 -9.44 12.72
CA LYS A 193 16.10 -8.31 12.14
C LYS A 193 14.92 -8.00 13.06
N ASP A 194 14.66 -6.72 13.33
CA ASP A 194 13.53 -6.28 14.13
C ASP A 194 12.32 -6.10 13.19
N TYR A 195 11.33 -7.00 13.30
CA TYR A 195 10.13 -6.96 12.48
C TYR A 195 9.09 -6.08 13.19
N LYS A 196 9.00 -4.81 12.79
CA LYS A 196 7.98 -3.85 13.22
C LYS A 196 7.11 -3.45 12.04
N PRO A 197 5.81 -3.22 12.19
CA PRO A 197 5.00 -2.72 11.09
C PRO A 197 5.52 -1.37 10.61
N LEU A 198 5.53 -1.19 9.29
CA LEU A 198 6.09 -0.02 8.61
C LEU A 198 5.25 1.25 8.76
N VAL A 199 4.18 1.24 9.56
CA VAL A 199 3.36 2.43 9.80
C VAL A 199 3.95 3.19 10.98
N ASP A 200 5.22 3.59 10.82
CA ASP A 200 5.78 4.61 11.68
C ASP A 200 4.99 5.90 11.44
N ASN A 201 4.56 6.52 12.53
CA ASN A 201 3.91 7.82 12.51
C ASN A 201 4.84 8.80 11.76
N PRO A 202 4.38 9.56 10.76
CA PRO A 202 5.20 10.62 10.20
C PRO A 202 5.42 11.66 11.31
N GLU A 203 6.63 11.69 11.87
CA GLU A 203 7.13 12.81 12.68
C GLU A 203 7.04 14.13 11.91
#